data_AF-A0A4Z2E1N4-F1
#
_entry.id   AF-A0A4Z2E1N4-F1
#
_cell.length_a   1.000
_cell.length_b   1.000
_cell.length_c   1.000
_cell.angle_alpha   90.00
_cell.angle_beta   90.00
_cell.angle_gamma   90.00
#
_symmetry.space_group_name_H-M   'P 1'
#
loop_
_entity.id
_entity.type
_entity.pdbx_description
1 polymer ?
#
loop_
_entity_poly.entity_id
_entity_poly.type
_entity_poly.pdbx_seq_one_letter_code
_entity_poly.pdbx_strand_id
1 'polypeptide(L)' 'MRDRILEGPDPRGPGSMRDRIHADLDPRCEEVSSQFQSQEIDGQALLLLREEHLMSTMNVKLGPALKIVAHINALRD' A
#
# COMPACT_ATOMS: atom_id res chain seq x y z
N MET A 1 24.22 25.58 -5.66
CA MET A 1 23.52 24.48 -6.38
C MET A 1 23.55 23.31 -5.42
N ARG A 2 22.50 23.12 -4.61
CA ARG A 2 22.57 22.21 -3.46
C ARG A 2 22.48 20.78 -3.96
N ASP A 3 23.44 19.99 -3.54
CA ASP A 3 23.66 18.59 -3.83
C ASP A 3 22.36 17.80 -3.68
N ARG A 4 21.93 17.16 -4.78
CA ARG A 4 20.93 16.11 -4.71
C ARG A 4 21.58 14.95 -3.97
N ILE A 5 21.37 14.92 -2.66
CA ILE A 5 21.54 13.71 -1.87
C ILE A 5 20.72 12.65 -2.62
N LEU A 6 21.41 11.64 -3.13
CA LEU A 6 20.82 10.38 -3.55
C LEU A 6 20.27 9.74 -2.28
N GLU A 7 19.12 10.21 -1.81
CA GLU A 7 18.31 9.45 -0.88
C GLU A 7 17.96 8.17 -1.64
N GLY A 8 18.57 7.05 -1.23
CA GLY A 8 18.21 5.74 -1.76
C GLY A 8 16.70 5.53 -1.63
N PRO A 9 16.10 4.62 -2.43
CA PRO A 9 14.66 4.38 -2.38
C PRO A 9 14.25 4.16 -0.92
N ASP A 10 13.37 5.03 -0.40
CA ASP A 10 12.92 4.95 0.98
C ASP A 10 12.36 3.54 1.21
N PRO A 11 12.91 2.75 2.15
CA PRO A 11 12.41 1.41 2.45
C PRO A 11 10.98 1.40 3.00
N ARG A 12 10.44 2.56 3.37
CA ARG A 12 9.05 2.79 3.79
C ARG A 12 8.25 3.55 2.72
N GLY A 13 8.91 3.95 1.64
CA GLY A 13 8.30 4.66 0.53
C GLY A 13 7.29 3.78 -0.23
N PRO A 14 6.38 4.42 -0.97
CA PRO A 14 5.31 3.74 -1.70
C PRO A 14 5.82 2.71 -2.72
N GLY A 15 7.06 2.86 -3.22
CA GLY A 15 7.72 1.87 -4.07
C GLY A 15 7.95 0.52 -3.35
N SER A 16 8.46 0.54 -2.12
CA SER A 16 8.64 -0.68 -1.31
C SER A 16 7.30 -1.34 -0.96
N MET A 17 6.26 -0.53 -0.71
CA MET A 17 4.91 -1.01 -0.45
C MET A 17 4.29 -1.69 -1.68
N ARG A 18 4.45 -1.08 -2.86
CA ARG A 18 4.03 -1.67 -4.14
C ARG A 18 4.72 -3.00 -4.35
N ASP A 19 6.04 -3.09 -4.16
CA ASP A 19 6.78 -4.34 -4.37
C ASP A 19 6.33 -5.46 -3.42
N ARG A 20 5.96 -5.12 -2.17
CA ARG A 20 5.41 -6.09 -1.20
C ARG A 20 4.01 -6.58 -1.57
N ILE A 21 3.13 -5.70 -2.03
CA ILE A 21 1.76 -6.07 -2.45
C ILE A 21 1.79 -6.83 -3.78
N HIS A 22 2.69 -6.47 -4.69
CA HIS A 22 2.77 -7.01 -6.04
C HIS A 22 3.39 -8.42 -6.10
N ALA A 23 4.11 -8.84 -5.07
CA ALA A 23 4.73 -10.17 -5.00
C ALA A 23 3.72 -11.29 -4.69
N ASP A 24 2.62 -10.99 -3.98
CA ASP A 24 1.72 -12.01 -3.42
C ASP A 24 0.25 -11.87 -3.83
N LEU A 25 -0.16 -10.74 -4.43
CA LEU A 25 -1.57 -10.47 -4.68
C LEU A 25 -1.91 -10.16 -6.15
N ASP A 26 -3.08 -10.67 -6.54
CA ASP A 26 -3.83 -10.47 -7.78
C ASP A 26 -3.67 -9.05 -8.39
N PRO A 27 -3.60 -8.89 -9.73
CA PRO A 27 -3.38 -7.60 -10.41
C PRO A 27 -4.34 -6.47 -9.99
N ARG A 28 -5.51 -6.79 -9.43
CA ARG A 28 -6.40 -5.80 -8.82
C ARG A 28 -5.81 -5.04 -7.61
N CYS A 29 -4.75 -5.54 -6.99
CA CYS A 29 -4.07 -4.87 -5.89
C CYS A 29 -3.08 -3.80 -6.39
N GLU A 30 -2.70 -3.82 -7.67
CA GLU A 30 -1.84 -2.79 -8.27
C GLU A 30 -2.55 -1.42 -8.27
N GLU A 31 -3.84 -1.41 -8.60
CA GLU A 31 -4.67 -0.20 -8.56
C GLU A 31 -4.79 0.36 -7.14
N VAL A 32 -4.91 -0.52 -6.14
CA VAL A 32 -4.95 -0.15 -4.72
C VAL A 32 -3.59 0.42 -4.27
N SER A 33 -2.48 -0.16 -4.70
CA SER A 33 -1.13 0.35 -4.39
C SER A 33 -0.91 1.77 -4.94
N SER A 34 -1.44 2.06 -6.13
CA SER A 34 -1.37 3.39 -6.74
C SER A 34 -2.25 4.41 -5.99
N GLN A 35 -3.39 3.96 -5.46
CA GLN A 35 -4.24 4.81 -4.62
C GLN A 35 -3.60 5.13 -3.26
N PHE A 36 -2.87 4.19 -2.66
CA PHE A 36 -2.08 4.46 -1.46
C PHE A 36 -1.04 5.56 -1.71
N GLN A 37 -0.36 5.50 -2.85
CA GLN A 37 0.58 6.56 -3.24
C GLN A 37 -0.11 7.90 -3.46
N SER A 38 -1.27 7.91 -4.13
CA SER A 38 -2.04 9.13 -4.39
C SER A 38 -2.62 9.76 -3.12
N GLN A 39 -2.83 8.97 -2.07
CA GLN A 39 -3.30 9.42 -0.75
C GLN A 39 -2.16 9.62 0.26
N GLU A 40 -0.90 9.49 -0.17
CA GLU A 40 0.28 9.61 0.69
C GLU A 40 0.23 8.67 1.90
N ILE A 41 -0.34 7.46 1.72
CA ILE A 41 -0.39 6.43 2.76
C ILE A 41 1.01 5.82 2.93
N ASP A 42 1.65 6.19 4.03
CA ASP A 42 2.96 5.67 4.44
C ASP A 42 2.86 4.22 4.96
N GLY A 43 3.98 3.50 5.04
CA GLY A 43 4.08 2.12 5.53
C GLY A 43 3.53 1.92 6.94
N GLN A 44 3.55 2.94 7.79
CA GLN A 44 2.91 2.91 9.12
C GLN A 44 1.38 3.07 9.05
N ALA A 45 0.90 3.95 8.17
CA ALA A 45 -0.54 4.14 7.96
C ALA A 45 -1.18 2.93 7.25
N LEU A 46 -0.40 2.24 6.41
CA LEU A 46 -0.81 0.98 5.80
C LEU A 46 -1.24 -0.04 6.86
N LEU A 47 -0.51 -0.14 7.97
CA LEU A 47 -0.84 -1.05 9.08
C LEU A 47 -2.14 -0.70 9.82
N LEU A 48 -2.65 0.53 9.63
CA LEU A 48 -3.90 1.03 10.19
C LEU A 48 -5.07 0.94 9.18
N LEU A 49 -4.82 0.49 7.96
CA LEU A 49 -5.86 0.28 6.97
C LEU A 49 -6.81 -0.84 7.42
N ARG A 50 -8.10 -0.59 7.17
CA ARG A 50 -9.20 -1.50 7.46
C ARG A 50 -10.04 -1.65 6.21
N GLU A 51 -10.91 -2.66 6.16
CA GLU A 51 -11.73 -2.91 4.97
C GLU A 51 -12.59 -1.69 4.61
N GLU A 52 -13.02 -0.92 5.61
CA GLU A 52 -13.80 0.30 5.39
C GLU A 52 -13.04 1.36 4.58
N HIS A 53 -11.73 1.50 4.77
CA HIS A 53 -10.91 2.48 4.03
C HIS A 53 -10.75 2.05 2.57
N LEU A 54 -10.61 0.75 2.31
CA LEU A 54 -10.55 0.21 0.95
C LEU A 54 -11.90 0.37 0.24
N MET A 55 -13.00 0.14 0.94
CA MET A 55 -14.34 0.23 0.37
C MET A 55 -14.80 1.68 0.16
N SER A 56 -14.60 2.56 1.14
CA SER A 56 -15.07 3.94 1.09
C SER A 56 -14.12 4.87 0.34
N THR A 57 -12.80 4.69 0.49
CA THR A 57 -11.83 5.62 -0.10
C THR A 57 -11.30 5.14 -1.45
N MET A 58 -11.16 3.81 -1.62
CA MET A 58 -10.59 3.22 -2.83
C MET A 58 -11.62 2.50 -3.72
N ASN A 59 -12.90 2.55 -3.33
CA ASN A 59 -14.03 1.95 -4.04
C ASN A 59 -13.85 0.45 -4.34
N VAL A 60 -13.10 -0.24 -3.48
CA VAL A 60 -12.83 -1.68 -3.58
C VAL A 60 -14.02 -2.45 -3.03
N LYS A 61 -14.42 -3.54 -3.69
CA LYS A 61 -15.50 -4.41 -3.17
C LYS A 61 -15.06 -5.12 -1.89
N LEU A 62 -16.03 -5.48 -1.03
CA LEU A 62 -15.76 -6.17 0.24
C LEU A 62 -14.87 -7.41 0.09
N GLY A 63 -15.12 -8.26 -0.91
CA GLY A 63 -14.34 -9.48 -1.13
C GLY A 63 -12.83 -9.22 -1.30
N PRO A 64 -12.41 -8.41 -2.29
CA PRO A 64 -11.02 -7.99 -2.44
C PRO A 64 -10.48 -7.18 -1.26
N ALA A 65 -11.29 -6.30 -0.65
CA ALA A 65 -10.87 -5.50 0.49
C ALA A 65 -10.42 -6.37 1.68
N LEU A 66 -11.19 -7.41 2.00
CA LEU A 66 -10.83 -8.37 3.06
C LEU A 66 -9.52 -9.12 2.77
N LYS A 67 -9.27 -9.48 1.51
CA LYS A 67 -8.01 -10.13 1.11
C LYS A 67 -6.80 -9.23 1.32
N ILE A 68 -6.92 -7.95 0.92
CA ILE A 68 -5.84 -6.97 1.06
C ILE A 68 -5.55 -6.69 2.54
N VAL A 69 -6.59 -6.49 3.37
CA VAL A 69 -6.43 -6.26 4.81
C VAL A 69 -5.80 -7.49 5.49
N ALA A 70 -6.21 -8.70 5.12
CA ALA A 70 -5.59 -9.92 5.63
C ALA A 70 -4.11 -10.00 5.27
N HIS A 71 -3.74 -9.63 4.05
CA HIS A 71 -2.35 -9.61 3.60
C HIS A 71 -1.53 -8.52 4.31
N ILE A 72 -2.04 -7.30 4.42
CA ILE A 72 -1.39 -6.21 5.17
C ILE A 72 -1.17 -6.61 6.64
N ASN A 73 -2.15 -7.27 7.27
CA ASN A 73 -1.99 -7.79 8.63
C ASN A 73 -0.94 -8.90 8.72
N ALA A 74 -0.80 -9.75 7.70
CA ALA A 74 0.25 -10.76 7.64
C ALA A 74 1.65 -10.15 7.47
N LEU A 75 1.76 -8.97 6.86
CA LEU A 75 3.01 -8.20 6.76
C LEU A 75 3.47 -7.56 8.08
N ARG A 76 2.64 -7.65 9.13
CA ARG A 76 2.89 -7.06 10.46
C ARG A 76 3.55 -8.04 11.45
N ASP A 77 3.63 -9.32 11.08
CA ASP A 77 4.37 -10.38 11.77
C ASP A 77 5.78 -10.51 11.18
#